data_AF-A0A1V4V2C5-F1
#
_entry.id   AF-A0A1V4V2C5-F1
#
_cell.length_a   1.000
_cell.length_b   1.000
_cell.length_c   1.000
_cell.angle_alpha   90.00
_cell.angle_beta   90.00
_cell.angle_gamma   90.00
#
_symmetry.space_group_name_H-M   'P 1'
#
loop_
_entity.id
_entity.type
_entity.pdbx_description
1 polymer ?
#
loop_
_entity_poly.entity_id
_entity_poly.type
_entity_poly.pdbx_seq_one_letter_code
_entity_poly.pdbx_strand_id
1 'polypeptide(L)'
;MDRENWHARRISEPQISWREERLEEEPSFFSTSCLEIRGDQRSVVEVDVAVEQTISIYLDGQIAGRVPAIPAELKELAVGFLVGDGLVGSIEQVAEARSDRDRVLCKTRSMPNVARGQDDRPGHILRRVISEARISSASLLDAVDQLNQRARLWRRTGAAHAAMVCDMNGGVLVFCEDVSRSSAMDKALGSALLRGLELAECALVTSGRLSESMVKKSARAGVPILASKSAPIAGGVNLAREIDMTLVGFARRPNVYVYSGVRRVI
;
A
#
# COMPACT_ATOMS: atom_id res chain seq x y z
N MET A 1 20.53 3.01 -30.83
CA MET A 1 19.94 2.63 -29.53
C MET A 1 18.59 3.32 -29.44
N ASP A 2 17.56 2.66 -29.95
CA ASP A 2 16.20 3.18 -29.96
C ASP A 2 15.70 3.40 -28.54
N ARG A 3 15.34 4.65 -28.23
CA ARG A 3 14.47 4.96 -27.09
C ARG A 3 13.03 4.70 -27.56
N GLU A 4 12.63 3.44 -27.48
CA GLU A 4 11.25 3.03 -27.77
C GLU A 4 10.27 3.86 -26.92
N ASN A 5 9.34 4.52 -27.61
CA ASN A 5 8.32 5.38 -27.02
C ASN A 5 7.28 4.49 -26.30
N TRP A 6 7.43 4.39 -24.98
CA TRP A 6 6.71 3.43 -24.15
C TRP A 6 5.17 3.63 -24.11
N HIS A 7 4.68 4.82 -24.44
CA HIS A 7 3.25 5.13 -24.42
C HIS A 7 2.44 4.58 -25.60
N ALA A 8 3.07 4.28 -26.74
CA ALA A 8 2.35 4.12 -28.02
C ALA A 8 2.14 2.69 -28.51
N ARG A 9 2.54 1.68 -27.75
CA ARG A 9 2.24 0.27 -28.06
C ARG A 9 1.73 -0.43 -26.81
N ARG A 10 0.41 -0.53 -26.64
CA ARG A 10 -0.27 -1.62 -25.90
C ARG A 10 -1.79 -1.46 -25.94
N ILE A 11 -2.39 -1.87 -27.05
CA ILE A 11 -3.74 -2.45 -27.05
C ILE A 11 -3.61 -3.81 -27.75
N SER A 12 -3.24 -4.82 -26.98
CA SER A 12 -3.58 -6.21 -27.31
C SER A 12 -4.16 -6.83 -26.04
N GLU A 13 -5.38 -7.32 -26.18
CA GLU A 13 -6.33 -7.69 -25.11
C GLU A 13 -5.71 -8.49 -23.96
N PRO A 14 -6.10 -8.24 -22.69
CA PRO A 14 -5.78 -9.15 -21.62
C PRO A 14 -6.77 -10.33 -21.61
N GLN A 15 -6.24 -11.55 -21.72
CA GLN A 15 -6.94 -12.74 -21.27
C GLN A 15 -7.32 -12.58 -19.78
N ILE A 16 -8.63 -12.56 -19.54
CA ILE A 16 -9.26 -12.47 -18.23
C ILE A 16 -9.00 -13.78 -17.49
N SER A 17 -8.18 -13.71 -16.43
CA SER A 17 -7.95 -14.81 -15.49
C SER A 17 -8.65 -14.48 -14.17
N TRP A 18 -9.67 -15.29 -13.89
CA TRP A 18 -10.66 -15.22 -12.83
C TRP A 18 -10.10 -15.25 -11.41
N ARG A 19 -10.30 -14.14 -10.68
CA ARG A 19 -10.72 -14.10 -9.27
C ARG A 19 -11.17 -12.67 -8.96
N GLU A 20 -12.47 -12.47 -9.13
CA GLU A 20 -13.26 -11.40 -8.50
C GLU A 20 -12.75 -9.97 -8.73
N GLU A 21 -12.98 -9.44 -9.93
CA GLU A 21 -13.44 -8.04 -10.02
C GLU A 21 -14.72 -7.97 -9.18
N ARG A 22 -14.56 -7.70 -7.87
CA ARG A 22 -15.67 -7.16 -7.08
C ARG A 22 -16.10 -5.91 -7.82
N LEU A 23 -17.35 -5.92 -8.27
CA LEU A 23 -18.07 -4.78 -8.81
C LEU A 23 -17.92 -3.61 -7.84
N GLU A 24 -16.92 -2.77 -8.05
CA GLU A 24 -16.87 -1.42 -7.51
C GLU A 24 -17.32 -0.51 -8.65
N GLU A 25 -18.31 0.32 -8.35
CA GLU A 25 -19.14 1.04 -9.32
C GLU A 25 -18.39 2.14 -10.10
N GLU A 26 -17.12 2.42 -9.77
CA GLU A 26 -16.33 3.49 -10.36
C GLU A 26 -15.01 3.01 -11.00
N PRO A 27 -14.67 3.49 -12.20
CA PRO A 27 -13.48 3.03 -12.92
C PRO A 27 -12.19 3.60 -12.31
N SER A 28 -11.13 2.78 -12.23
CA SER A 28 -9.82 3.21 -11.70
C SER A 28 -9.02 4.10 -12.67
N PHE A 29 -9.48 4.26 -13.90
CA PHE A 29 -8.90 5.10 -14.95
C PHE A 29 -10.01 5.49 -15.95
N PHE A 30 -9.78 6.52 -16.75
CA PHE A 30 -10.59 6.81 -17.94
C PHE A 30 -9.68 7.06 -19.15
N SER A 31 -10.21 6.82 -20.34
CA SER A 31 -9.49 7.11 -21.59
C SER A 31 -9.80 8.51 -22.08
N THR A 32 -8.79 9.22 -22.58
CA THR A 32 -8.91 10.57 -23.16
C THR A 32 -7.89 10.75 -24.27
N SER A 33 -8.14 11.72 -25.14
CA SER A 33 -7.19 12.08 -26.20
C SER A 33 -6.17 13.11 -25.72
N CYS A 34 -4.92 13.01 -26.16
CA CYS A 34 -3.91 14.05 -25.98
C CYS A 34 -3.10 14.29 -27.26
N LEU A 35 -2.39 15.43 -27.32
CA LEU A 35 -1.48 15.73 -28.42
C LEU A 35 -0.11 15.09 -28.16
N GLU A 36 0.25 14.11 -28.98
CA GLU A 36 1.60 13.58 -29.02
C GLU A 36 2.48 14.43 -29.95
N ILE A 37 3.64 14.87 -29.46
CA ILE A 37 4.67 15.58 -30.23
C ILE A 37 5.92 14.70 -30.31
N ARG A 38 6.28 14.23 -31.51
CA ARG A 38 7.49 13.44 -31.80
C ARG A 38 8.38 14.19 -32.77
N GLY A 39 9.38 14.91 -32.25
CA GLY A 39 10.15 15.85 -33.05
C GLY A 39 9.21 16.92 -33.62
N ASP A 40 9.16 17.04 -34.95
CA ASP A 40 8.27 17.97 -35.64
C ASP A 40 6.86 17.41 -35.92
N GLN A 41 6.65 16.10 -35.73
CA GLN A 41 5.35 15.46 -35.96
C GLN A 41 4.40 15.70 -34.78
N ARG A 42 3.12 15.96 -35.10
CA ARG A 42 2.04 16.15 -34.13
C ARG A 42 0.87 15.25 -34.47
N SER A 43 0.39 14.45 -33.53
CA SER A 43 -0.76 13.57 -33.71
C SER A 43 -1.60 13.49 -32.45
N VAL A 44 -2.92 13.42 -32.58
CA VAL A 44 -3.82 13.12 -31.46
C VAL A 44 -3.81 11.62 -31.20
N VAL A 45 -3.60 11.21 -29.96
CA VAL A 45 -3.57 9.81 -29.53
C VAL A 45 -4.47 9.60 -28.33
N GLU A 46 -5.06 8.41 -28.21
CA GLU A 46 -5.82 7.99 -27.02
C GLU A 46 -4.87 7.48 -25.93
N VAL A 47 -5.10 7.91 -24.69
CA VAL A 47 -4.32 7.51 -23.51
C VAL A 47 -5.23 7.22 -22.32
N ASP A 48 -4.79 6.32 -21.45
CA ASP A 48 -5.46 6.04 -20.17
C ASP A 48 -4.89 6.91 -19.05
N VAL A 49 -5.77 7.54 -18.27
CA VAL A 49 -5.42 8.41 -17.13
C VAL A 49 -6.06 7.85 -15.86
N ALA A 50 -5.27 7.67 -14.81
CA ALA A 50 -5.77 7.17 -13.52
C ALA A 50 -6.76 8.16 -12.88
N VAL A 51 -7.78 7.64 -12.21
CA VAL A 51 -8.73 8.43 -11.43
C VAL A 51 -8.20 8.60 -10.01
N GLU A 52 -8.21 9.83 -9.51
CA GLU A 52 -7.94 10.16 -8.11
C GLU A 52 -9.14 10.92 -7.54
N GLN A 53 -9.58 10.52 -6.35
CA GLN A 53 -10.62 11.21 -5.59
C GLN A 53 -10.20 11.36 -4.13
N THR A 54 -10.81 12.32 -3.44
CA THR A 54 -10.64 12.45 -1.99
C THR A 54 -11.64 11.57 -1.26
N ILE A 55 -11.18 10.49 -0.66
CA ILE A 55 -12.01 9.58 0.12
C ILE A 55 -12.09 10.05 1.56
N SER A 56 -13.32 10.23 2.07
CA SER A 56 -13.59 10.62 3.45
C SER A 56 -13.87 9.38 4.31
N ILE A 57 -13.03 9.14 5.31
CA ILE A 57 -13.16 8.02 6.24
C ILE A 57 -13.80 8.54 7.53
N TYR A 58 -14.87 7.89 7.96
CA TYR A 58 -15.59 8.19 9.20
C TYR A 58 -15.41 7.04 10.19
N LEU A 59 -15.22 7.37 11.48
CA LEU A 59 -15.21 6.43 12.59
C LEU A 59 -16.23 6.91 13.63
N ASP A 60 -17.21 6.07 13.96
CA ASP A 60 -18.28 6.38 14.93
C ASP A 60 -18.99 7.71 14.66
N GLY A 61 -19.22 8.01 13.38
CA GLY A 61 -19.91 9.23 12.94
C GLY A 61 -19.03 10.48 12.86
N GLN A 62 -17.76 10.42 13.26
CA GLN A 62 -16.81 11.53 13.16
C GLN A 62 -15.84 11.33 11.99
N ILE A 63 -15.38 12.42 11.37
CA ILE A 63 -14.36 12.34 10.32
C ILE A 63 -13.03 11.91 10.95
N ALA A 64 -12.58 10.71 10.59
CA ALA A 64 -11.29 10.16 10.98
C ALA A 64 -10.15 10.71 10.11
N GLY A 65 -10.41 10.90 8.82
CA GLY A 65 -9.42 11.42 7.88
C GLY A 65 -9.96 11.59 6.46
N ARG A 66 -9.18 12.26 5.62
CA ARG A 66 -9.42 12.38 4.17
C ARG A 66 -8.14 12.06 3.44
N VAL A 67 -8.20 11.15 2.48
CA VAL A 67 -7.03 10.67 1.74
C VAL A 67 -7.29 10.69 0.24
N PRO A 68 -6.32 11.11 -0.59
CA PRO A 68 -6.40 10.91 -2.03
C PRO A 68 -6.24 9.41 -2.33
N ALA A 69 -7.16 8.85 -3.11
CA ALA A 69 -7.12 7.46 -3.50
C ALA A 69 -7.87 7.23 -4.81
N ILE A 70 -7.61 6.06 -5.39
CA ILE A 70 -8.48 5.49 -6.42
C ILE A 70 -9.78 5.03 -5.73
N PRO A 71 -10.97 5.28 -6.30
CA PRO A 71 -12.27 4.89 -5.72
C PRO A 71 -12.54 3.38 -5.82
N ALA A 72 -11.55 2.57 -5.45
CA ALA A 72 -11.56 1.13 -5.42
C ALA A 72 -10.96 0.64 -4.09
N GLU A 73 -11.31 -0.57 -3.66
CA GLU A 73 -10.94 -1.22 -2.40
C GLU A 73 -11.10 -0.29 -1.19
N LEU A 74 -12.23 0.43 -1.14
CA LEU A 74 -12.41 1.51 -0.18
C LEU A 74 -12.53 1.02 1.26
N LYS A 75 -13.05 -0.19 1.47
CA LYS A 75 -13.12 -0.80 2.81
C LYS A 75 -11.71 -1.13 3.30
N GLU A 76 -10.90 -1.72 2.42
CA GLU A 76 -9.50 -2.03 2.66
C GLU A 76 -8.70 -0.75 2.95
N LEU A 77 -8.88 0.30 2.14
CA LEU A 77 -8.29 1.62 2.37
C LEU A 77 -8.62 2.15 3.77
N ALA A 78 -9.90 2.14 4.16
CA ALA A 78 -10.32 2.66 5.45
C ALA A 78 -9.78 1.84 6.62
N VAL A 79 -9.82 0.51 6.55
CA VAL A 79 -9.28 -0.36 7.61
C VAL A 79 -7.78 -0.14 7.78
N GLY A 80 -7.02 -0.14 6.67
CA GLY A 80 -5.58 0.08 6.74
C GLY A 80 -5.23 1.46 7.24
N PHE A 81 -5.98 2.49 6.85
CA PHE A 81 -5.84 3.85 7.38
C PHE A 81 -6.09 3.90 8.89
N LEU A 82 -7.21 3.34 9.38
CA LEU A 82 -7.56 3.38 10.80
C LEU A 82 -6.53 2.68 11.69
N VAL A 83 -6.06 1.49 11.30
CA VAL A 83 -5.02 0.75 12.03
C VAL A 83 -3.66 1.43 11.88
N GLY A 84 -3.27 1.75 10.64
CA GLY A 84 -1.96 2.33 10.33
C GLY A 84 -1.74 3.72 10.94
N ASP A 85 -2.79 4.53 11.03
CA ASP A 85 -2.70 5.85 11.68
C ASP A 85 -2.92 5.78 13.20
N GLY A 86 -3.22 4.59 13.74
CA GLY A 86 -3.37 4.36 15.18
C GLY A 86 -4.67 4.96 15.74
N LEU A 87 -5.70 5.06 14.91
CA LEU A 87 -7.04 5.47 15.31
C LEU A 87 -7.80 4.31 15.98
N VAL A 88 -7.46 3.09 15.59
CA VAL A 88 -7.79 1.85 16.30
C VAL A 88 -6.51 1.05 16.53
N GLY A 89 -6.46 0.28 17.61
CA GLY A 89 -5.29 -0.51 17.97
C GLY A 89 -5.14 -1.80 17.14
N SER A 90 -6.24 -2.33 16.62
CA SER A 90 -6.27 -3.55 15.81
C SER A 90 -7.58 -3.68 15.01
N ILE A 91 -7.62 -4.61 14.06
CA ILE A 91 -8.82 -4.86 13.25
C ILE A 91 -10.01 -5.35 14.08
N GLU A 92 -9.78 -6.03 15.21
CA GLU A 92 -10.84 -6.53 16.09
C GLU A 92 -11.69 -5.39 16.67
N GLN A 93 -11.14 -4.18 16.77
CA GLN A 93 -11.88 -3.00 17.21
C GLN A 93 -12.85 -2.48 16.14
N VAL A 94 -12.68 -2.83 14.87
CA VAL A 94 -13.59 -2.43 13.78
C VAL A 94 -14.75 -3.42 13.71
N ALA A 95 -15.97 -2.94 14.00
CA ALA A 95 -17.18 -3.74 13.92
C ALA A 95 -17.70 -3.83 12.48
N GLU A 96 -17.59 -2.74 11.75
CA GLU A 96 -18.23 -2.56 10.46
C GLU A 96 -17.45 -1.53 9.64
N ALA A 97 -17.34 -1.76 8.32
CA ALA A 97 -16.85 -0.81 7.34
C ALA A 97 -17.72 -0.90 6.08
N ARG A 98 -18.39 0.21 5.74
CA ARG A 98 -19.25 0.32 4.54
C ARG A 98 -18.78 1.47 3.69
N SER A 99 -18.52 1.20 2.42
CA SER A 99 -18.26 2.22 1.41
C SER A 99 -19.56 2.70 0.80
N ASP A 100 -19.62 4.00 0.51
CA ASP A 100 -20.66 4.67 -0.27
C ASP A 100 -19.98 5.81 -1.04
N ARG A 101 -19.77 5.62 -2.35
CA ARG A 101 -19.05 6.54 -3.24
C ARG A 101 -17.69 6.96 -2.65
N ASP A 102 -17.49 8.26 -2.41
CA ASP A 102 -16.29 8.89 -1.87
C ASP A 102 -16.17 8.79 -0.35
N ARG A 103 -17.00 7.96 0.31
CA ARG A 103 -17.05 7.86 1.78
C ARG A 103 -16.94 6.43 2.25
N VAL A 104 -16.32 6.26 3.41
CA VAL A 104 -16.32 4.98 4.13
C VAL A 104 -16.74 5.21 5.57
N LEU A 105 -17.85 4.58 5.95
CA LEU A 105 -18.42 4.64 7.29
C LEU A 105 -17.94 3.43 8.09
N CYS A 106 -17.11 3.69 9.10
CA CYS A 106 -16.60 2.68 10.02
C CYS A 106 -17.25 2.84 11.40
N LYS A 107 -17.49 1.72 12.07
CA LYS A 107 -17.93 1.70 13.47
C LYS A 107 -16.99 0.86 14.30
N THR A 108 -16.71 1.31 15.51
CA THR A 108 -15.99 0.51 16.48
C THR A 108 -16.92 -0.50 17.15
N ARG A 109 -16.36 -1.61 17.63
CA ARG A 109 -17.05 -2.46 18.61
C ARG A 109 -17.11 -1.68 19.91
N SER A 110 -18.29 -1.57 20.52
CA SER A 110 -18.43 -0.96 21.84
C SER A 110 -17.65 -1.82 22.84
N MET A 111 -16.44 -1.40 23.19
CA MET A 111 -15.59 -2.05 24.18
C MET A 111 -15.71 -1.28 25.51
N PRO A 112 -15.77 -1.94 26.68
CA PRO A 112 -16.01 -1.27 27.96
C PRO A 112 -14.96 -0.25 28.43
N ASN A 113 -13.83 -0.05 27.74
CA ASN A 113 -12.78 0.90 28.13
C ASN A 113 -11.99 1.38 26.91
N VAL A 114 -12.39 2.51 26.33
CA VAL A 114 -11.46 3.35 25.54
C VAL A 114 -11.46 4.71 26.20
N ALA A 115 -10.35 5.02 26.85
CA ALA A 115 -10.19 6.22 27.65
C ALA A 115 -10.43 7.49 26.80
N ARG A 116 -11.29 8.36 27.32
CA ARG A 116 -11.56 9.69 26.78
C ARG A 116 -10.44 10.62 27.22
N GLY A 117 -9.39 10.71 26.41
CA GLY A 117 -8.29 11.66 26.58
C GLY A 117 -7.47 11.75 25.30
N GLN A 118 -7.00 12.96 24.95
CA GLN A 118 -6.22 13.19 23.73
C GLN A 118 -4.89 12.39 23.72
N ASP A 119 -4.42 12.02 24.91
CA ASP A 119 -3.18 11.30 25.24
C ASP A 119 -3.37 9.79 25.47
N ASP A 120 -4.62 9.33 25.52
CA ASP A 120 -4.99 7.97 25.98
C ASP A 120 -5.48 7.06 24.84
N ARG A 121 -5.24 7.47 23.58
CA ARG A 121 -5.63 6.68 22.41
C ARG A 121 -4.73 5.45 22.27
N PRO A 122 -5.30 4.23 22.24
CA PRO A 122 -4.55 3.00 22.00
C PRO A 122 -4.00 3.01 20.56
N GLY A 123 -2.77 3.49 20.37
CA GLY A 123 -2.12 3.60 19.05
C GLY A 123 -1.03 4.68 18.94
N HIS A 124 -0.89 5.57 19.93
CA HIS A 124 0.16 6.60 19.91
C HIS A 124 1.56 6.08 20.23
N ILE A 125 1.68 5.18 21.20
CA ILE A 125 2.98 4.63 21.59
C ILE A 125 3.35 3.50 20.64
N LEU A 126 4.32 3.77 19.76
CA LEU A 126 4.93 2.72 18.94
C LEU A 126 5.82 1.87 19.82
N ARG A 127 5.51 0.58 19.89
CA ARG A 127 6.33 -0.41 20.59
C ARG A 127 7.38 -0.96 19.63
N ARG A 128 8.46 -1.47 20.21
CA ARG A 128 9.45 -2.25 19.48
C ARG A 128 8.76 -3.42 18.77
N VAL A 129 9.08 -3.64 17.51
CA VAL A 129 8.60 -4.74 16.68
C VAL A 129 9.29 -6.02 17.13
N ILE A 130 8.51 -6.92 17.75
CA ILE A 130 8.95 -8.24 18.20
C ILE A 130 8.43 -9.27 17.20
N SER A 131 9.35 -9.94 16.51
CA SER A 131 9.05 -11.01 15.53
C SER A 131 10.37 -11.72 15.22
N GLU A 132 10.30 -13.04 15.15
CA GLU A 132 11.42 -13.91 14.74
C GLU A 132 11.37 -14.29 13.26
N ALA A 133 10.35 -13.82 12.53
CA ALA A 133 10.19 -14.08 11.10
C ALA A 133 11.42 -13.56 10.32
N ARG A 134 11.88 -14.38 9.36
CA ARG A 134 13.06 -14.08 8.53
C ARG A 134 12.74 -14.36 7.07
N ILE A 135 13.21 -13.49 6.20
CA ILE A 135 13.10 -13.61 4.75
C ILE A 135 14.49 -13.71 4.14
N SER A 136 14.66 -14.58 3.14
CA SER A 136 15.91 -14.63 2.39
C SER A 136 16.05 -13.39 1.51
N SER A 137 17.28 -12.92 1.29
CA SER A 137 17.57 -11.83 0.34
C SER A 137 17.03 -12.14 -1.07
N ALA A 138 17.08 -13.40 -1.50
CA ALA A 138 16.52 -13.85 -2.78
C ALA A 138 14.99 -13.71 -2.81
N SER A 139 14.28 -14.23 -1.80
CA SER A 139 12.83 -14.10 -1.66
C SER A 139 12.37 -12.65 -1.59
N LEU A 140 13.14 -11.77 -0.92
CA LEU A 140 12.85 -10.35 -0.86
C LEU A 140 12.97 -9.69 -2.23
N LEU A 141 14.02 -10.02 -2.99
CA LEU A 141 14.20 -9.53 -4.36
C LEU A 141 13.08 -10.04 -5.29
N ASP A 142 12.70 -11.31 -5.18
CA ASP A 142 11.56 -11.89 -5.91
C ASP A 142 10.24 -11.16 -5.59
N ALA A 143 9.99 -10.88 -4.32
CA ALA A 143 8.81 -10.12 -3.91
C ALA A 143 8.81 -8.69 -4.48
N VAL A 144 9.96 -8.01 -4.48
CA VAL A 144 10.09 -6.66 -5.05
C VAL A 144 9.90 -6.65 -6.57
N ASP A 145 10.44 -7.63 -7.28
CA ASP A 145 10.30 -7.75 -8.74
C ASP A 145 8.83 -7.97 -9.16
N GLN A 146 8.06 -8.68 -8.32
CA GLN A 146 6.63 -8.92 -8.56
C GLN A 146 5.77 -7.65 -8.53
N LEU A 147 6.21 -6.57 -7.86
CA LEU A 147 5.46 -5.30 -7.84
C LEU A 147 5.19 -4.78 -9.25
N ASN A 148 6.23 -4.73 -10.11
CA ASN A 148 6.09 -4.21 -11.47
C ASN A 148 5.31 -5.17 -12.38
N GLN A 149 5.47 -6.48 -12.18
CA GLN A 149 4.82 -7.51 -12.99
C GLN A 149 3.30 -7.47 -12.79
N ARG A 150 2.86 -7.21 -11.55
CA ARG A 150 1.44 -7.20 -11.18
C ARG A 150 0.76 -5.84 -11.38
N ALA A 151 1.51 -4.74 -11.39
CA ALA A 151 0.96 -3.38 -11.50
C ALA A 151 0.31 -3.11 -12.86
N ARG A 152 -0.98 -3.43 -12.99
CA ARG A 152 -1.76 -3.30 -14.23
C ARG A 152 -2.07 -1.84 -14.47
N LEU A 153 -2.53 -1.13 -13.44
CA LEU A 153 -2.88 0.27 -13.58
C LEU A 153 -1.66 1.11 -13.88
N TRP A 154 -0.55 0.91 -13.16
CA TRP A 154 0.71 1.59 -13.48
C TRP A 154 1.18 1.30 -14.91
N ARG A 155 1.07 0.06 -15.40
CA ARG A 155 1.44 -0.25 -16.79
C ARG A 155 0.57 0.43 -17.84
N ARG A 156 -0.67 0.79 -17.48
CA ARG A 156 -1.61 1.48 -18.38
C ARG A 156 -1.45 2.99 -18.33
N THR A 157 -1.31 3.56 -17.13
CA THR A 157 -1.41 5.01 -16.90
C THR A 157 -0.10 5.66 -16.49
N GLY A 158 0.88 4.87 -16.00
CA GLY A 158 2.10 5.37 -15.38
C GLY A 158 1.90 6.04 -14.01
N ALA A 159 0.67 6.15 -13.52
CA ALA A 159 0.28 7.05 -12.43
C ALA A 159 0.05 6.36 -11.07
N ALA A 160 0.24 5.04 -10.98
CA ALA A 160 -0.04 4.29 -9.76
C ALA A 160 1.23 3.81 -9.01
N HIS A 161 1.16 3.85 -7.69
CA HIS A 161 1.99 3.08 -6.78
C HIS A 161 1.39 1.70 -6.54
N ALA A 162 2.23 0.79 -6.05
CA ALA A 162 1.84 -0.56 -5.69
C ALA A 162 2.36 -0.89 -4.29
N ALA A 163 1.56 -1.65 -3.53
CA ALA A 163 1.96 -2.24 -2.26
C ALA A 163 1.49 -3.68 -2.20
N MET A 164 2.26 -4.51 -1.50
CA MET A 164 2.09 -5.95 -1.50
C MET A 164 2.44 -6.52 -0.14
N VAL A 165 1.58 -7.37 0.40
CA VAL A 165 1.92 -8.22 1.56
C VAL A 165 2.34 -9.57 1.02
N CYS A 166 3.50 -10.06 1.44
CA CYS A 166 4.00 -11.38 1.09
C CYS A 166 4.35 -12.19 2.33
N ASP A 167 4.33 -13.52 2.17
CA ASP A 167 4.91 -14.43 3.15
C ASP A 167 6.45 -14.33 3.16
N MET A 168 7.09 -15.02 4.11
CA MET A 168 8.55 -15.04 4.26
C MET A 168 9.29 -15.79 3.15
N ASN A 169 8.58 -16.50 2.26
CA ASN A 169 9.15 -17.12 1.06
C ASN A 169 9.07 -16.19 -0.17
N GLY A 170 8.44 -15.01 -0.04
CA GLY A 170 8.19 -14.08 -1.15
C GLY A 170 6.90 -14.37 -1.92
N GLY A 171 6.06 -15.27 -1.42
CA GLY A 171 4.74 -15.59 -1.96
C GLY A 171 3.75 -14.44 -1.73
N VAL A 172 3.01 -14.05 -2.77
CA VAL A 172 2.11 -12.89 -2.72
C VAL A 172 0.80 -13.26 -2.05
N LEU A 173 0.50 -12.59 -0.94
CA LEU A 173 -0.76 -12.76 -0.19
C LEU A 173 -1.78 -11.67 -0.55
N VAL A 174 -1.31 -10.43 -0.74
CA VAL A 174 -2.12 -9.26 -1.11
C VAL A 174 -1.33 -8.39 -2.07
N PHE A 175 -2.00 -7.81 -3.06
CA PHE A 175 -1.45 -6.79 -3.96
C PHE A 175 -2.50 -5.71 -4.20
N CYS A 176 -2.11 -4.44 -4.05
CA CYS A 176 -2.99 -3.29 -4.26
C CYS A 176 -2.25 -2.19 -5.04
N GLU A 177 -3.00 -1.46 -5.87
CA GLU A 177 -2.52 -0.27 -6.58
C GLU A 177 -3.29 0.97 -6.12
N ASP A 178 -2.61 2.11 -6.09
CA ASP A 178 -3.25 3.41 -5.85
C ASP A 178 -2.36 4.53 -6.38
N VAL A 179 -2.95 5.66 -6.80
CA VAL A 179 -2.21 6.88 -7.16
C VAL A 179 -1.31 7.38 -6.02
N SER A 180 -1.74 7.17 -4.78
CA SER A 180 -1.00 7.51 -3.58
C SER A 180 -0.26 6.31 -3.00
N ARG A 181 1.05 6.47 -2.74
CA ARG A 181 1.85 5.40 -2.10
C ARG A 181 1.33 4.97 -0.73
N SER A 182 0.77 5.91 0.05
CA SER A 182 0.24 5.60 1.38
C SER A 182 -1.12 4.93 1.25
N SER A 183 -1.95 5.34 0.30
CA SER A 183 -3.26 4.72 0.04
C SER A 183 -3.10 3.30 -0.51
N ALA A 184 -2.12 3.07 -1.40
CA ALA A 184 -1.77 1.72 -1.86
C ALA A 184 -1.37 0.82 -0.68
N MET A 185 -0.57 1.36 0.24
CA MET A 185 -0.16 0.65 1.46
C MET A 185 -1.34 0.41 2.41
N ASP A 186 -2.18 1.40 2.64
CA ASP A 186 -3.37 1.27 3.49
C ASP A 186 -4.30 0.19 2.92
N LYS A 187 -4.57 0.18 1.61
CA LYS A 187 -5.31 -0.89 0.94
C LYS A 187 -4.67 -2.26 1.15
N ALA A 188 -3.36 -2.39 0.98
CA ALA A 188 -2.66 -3.66 1.16
C ALA A 188 -2.74 -4.17 2.61
N LEU A 189 -2.52 -3.29 3.58
CA LEU A 189 -2.66 -3.62 5.00
C LEU A 189 -4.10 -3.96 5.37
N GLY A 190 -5.07 -3.15 4.95
CA GLY A 190 -6.47 -3.38 5.25
C GLY A 190 -7.01 -4.65 4.62
N SER A 191 -6.61 -4.97 3.39
CA SER A 191 -6.96 -6.24 2.74
C SER A 191 -6.39 -7.44 3.50
N ALA A 192 -5.13 -7.35 3.96
CA ALA A 192 -4.53 -8.41 4.79
C ALA A 192 -5.24 -8.58 6.14
N LEU A 193 -5.55 -7.47 6.81
CA LEU A 193 -6.27 -7.46 8.08
C LEU A 193 -7.69 -8.03 7.96
N LEU A 194 -8.44 -7.62 6.92
CA LEU A 194 -9.79 -8.12 6.64
C LEU A 194 -9.79 -9.62 6.28
N ARG A 195 -8.68 -10.14 5.76
CA ARG A 195 -8.48 -11.58 5.49
C ARG A 195 -8.01 -12.37 6.70
N GLY A 196 -7.74 -11.71 7.84
CA GLY A 196 -7.22 -12.36 9.04
C GLY A 196 -5.80 -12.89 8.88
N LEU A 197 -4.96 -12.22 8.08
CA LEU A 197 -3.55 -12.62 7.94
C LEU A 197 -2.74 -12.23 9.17
N GLU A 198 -1.90 -13.15 9.64
CA GLU A 198 -0.91 -12.91 10.69
C GLU A 198 0.24 -12.03 10.16
N LEU A 199 0.06 -10.72 10.20
CA LEU A 199 1.03 -9.75 9.65
C LEU A 199 2.41 -9.79 10.33
N ALA A 200 2.49 -10.33 11.55
CA ALA A 200 3.75 -10.58 12.26
C ALA A 200 4.65 -11.61 11.57
N GLU A 201 4.08 -12.43 10.68
CA GLU A 201 4.75 -13.44 9.86
C GLU A 201 4.83 -13.04 8.37
N CYS A 202 4.59 -11.76 8.07
CA CYS A 202 4.56 -11.23 6.71
C CYS A 202 5.60 -10.12 6.49
N ALA A 203 5.94 -9.86 5.23
CA ALA A 203 6.66 -8.66 4.83
C ALA A 203 5.76 -7.76 3.99
N LEU A 204 5.92 -6.45 4.14
CA LEU A 204 5.27 -5.44 3.30
C LEU A 204 6.28 -4.88 2.31
N VAL A 205 5.94 -4.96 1.04
CA VAL A 205 6.77 -4.49 -0.07
C VAL A 205 6.03 -3.39 -0.82
N THR A 206 6.68 -2.25 -1.06
CA THR A 206 6.07 -1.10 -1.73
C THR A 206 6.93 -0.53 -2.85
N SER A 207 6.30 0.11 -3.84
CA SER A 207 7.01 0.87 -4.87
C SER A 207 7.47 2.26 -4.40
N GLY A 208 6.87 2.80 -3.33
CA GLY A 208 7.09 4.15 -2.83
C GLY A 208 8.32 4.32 -1.94
N ARG A 209 8.71 5.58 -1.69
CA ARG A 209 9.77 5.92 -0.71
C ARG A 209 9.32 5.60 0.71
N LEU A 210 10.27 5.17 1.55
CA LEU A 210 9.99 4.77 2.93
C LEU A 210 10.12 5.98 3.88
N SER A 211 9.04 6.76 3.99
CA SER A 211 8.91 7.86 4.97
C SER A 211 8.62 7.34 6.37
N GLU A 212 8.79 8.21 7.37
CA GLU A 212 8.39 7.93 8.76
C GLU A 212 6.94 7.44 8.85
N SER A 213 6.01 8.07 8.14
CA SER A 213 4.60 7.64 8.08
C SER A 213 4.41 6.20 7.59
N MET A 214 5.19 5.76 6.59
CA MET A 214 5.12 4.38 6.07
C MET A 214 5.63 3.38 7.12
N VAL A 215 6.67 3.76 7.86
CA VAL A 215 7.20 2.93 8.96
C VAL A 215 6.18 2.86 10.10
N LYS A 216 5.57 3.99 10.50
CA LYS A 216 4.52 4.04 11.55
C LYS A 216 3.34 3.12 11.21
N LYS A 217 2.79 3.25 10.01
CA LYS A 217 1.65 2.45 9.54
C LYS A 217 1.97 0.95 9.53
N SER A 218 3.16 0.59 9.03
CA SER A 218 3.61 -0.81 8.97
C SER A 218 3.72 -1.41 10.37
N ALA A 219 4.32 -0.66 11.30
CA ALA A 219 4.56 -1.13 12.66
C ALA A 219 3.27 -1.29 13.46
N ARG A 220 2.33 -0.35 13.30
CA ARG A 220 0.99 -0.45 13.93
C ARG A 220 0.17 -1.61 13.39
N ALA A 221 0.32 -1.94 12.12
CA ALA A 221 -0.29 -3.13 11.54
C ALA A 221 0.43 -4.44 11.94
N GLY A 222 1.53 -4.37 12.69
CA GLY A 222 2.27 -5.54 13.16
C GLY A 222 3.24 -6.14 12.16
N VAL A 223 3.52 -5.47 11.04
CA VAL A 223 4.44 -5.99 10.02
C VAL A 223 5.90 -5.82 10.47
N PRO A 224 6.74 -6.87 10.48
CA PRO A 224 8.12 -6.77 10.93
C PRO A 224 9.13 -6.27 9.90
N ILE A 225 8.81 -6.42 8.60
CA ILE A 225 9.73 -6.15 7.49
C ILE A 225 9.03 -5.23 6.48
N LEU A 226 9.61 -4.04 6.27
CA LEU A 226 9.17 -3.08 5.25
C LEU A 226 10.27 -2.91 4.20
N ALA A 227 9.96 -3.24 2.95
CA ALA A 227 10.90 -3.19 1.84
C ALA A 227 10.40 -2.36 0.66
N SER A 228 11.32 -1.78 -0.09
CA SER A 228 11.01 -1.01 -1.29
C SER A 228 12.15 -1.01 -2.32
N LYS A 229 11.76 -0.91 -3.60
CA LYS A 229 12.69 -0.61 -4.72
C LYS A 229 13.21 0.84 -4.70
N SER A 230 12.62 1.69 -3.86
CA SER A 230 12.88 3.12 -3.73
C SER A 230 13.68 3.45 -2.46
N ALA A 231 14.13 4.70 -2.37
CA ALA A 231 14.92 5.20 -1.26
C ALA A 231 14.11 5.30 0.05
N PRO A 232 14.72 5.06 1.22
CA PRO A 232 14.15 5.51 2.48
C PRO A 232 14.41 7.01 2.70
N ILE A 233 13.67 7.60 3.63
CA ILE A 233 13.87 8.97 4.10
C ILE A 233 14.43 8.92 5.53
N ALA A 234 15.26 9.90 5.92
CA ALA A 234 15.94 9.93 7.21
C ALA A 234 15.00 9.64 8.41
N GLY A 235 13.82 10.27 8.48
CA GLY A 235 12.83 10.00 9.53
C GLY A 235 12.34 8.55 9.54
N GLY A 236 12.17 7.92 8.37
CA GLY A 236 11.84 6.50 8.27
C GLY A 236 12.97 5.60 8.77
N VAL A 237 14.22 5.90 8.40
CA VAL A 237 15.39 5.16 8.89
C VAL A 237 15.53 5.27 10.41
N ASN A 238 15.42 6.49 10.95
CA ASN A 238 15.55 6.74 12.38
C ASN A 238 14.47 5.99 13.17
N LEU A 239 13.21 6.13 12.76
CA LEU A 239 12.10 5.43 13.42
C LEU A 239 12.25 3.91 13.32
N ALA A 240 12.62 3.37 12.16
CA ALA A 240 12.77 1.92 12.01
C ALA A 240 13.89 1.35 12.90
N ARG A 241 14.93 2.12 13.20
CA ARG A 241 15.98 1.76 14.17
C ARG A 241 15.48 1.80 15.60
N GLU A 242 14.73 2.84 15.95
CA GLU A 242 14.13 3.02 17.27
C GLU A 242 13.20 1.85 17.62
N ILE A 243 12.32 1.46 16.69
CA ILE A 243 11.33 0.40 16.90
C ILE A 243 11.83 -0.97 16.46
N ASP A 244 13.07 -1.10 16.00
CA ASP A 244 13.67 -2.37 15.55
C ASP A 244 12.87 -3.11 14.45
N MET A 245 12.27 -2.33 13.55
CA MET A 245 11.67 -2.82 12.32
C MET A 245 12.76 -3.05 11.27
N THR A 246 12.64 -4.12 10.49
CA THR A 246 13.53 -4.33 9.35
C THR A 246 13.13 -3.41 8.21
N LEU A 247 14.04 -2.52 7.82
CA LEU A 247 13.81 -1.53 6.77
C LEU A 247 14.78 -1.78 5.61
N VAL A 248 14.25 -2.12 4.43
CA VAL A 248 15.06 -2.37 3.23
C VAL A 248 14.72 -1.36 2.14
N GLY A 249 15.70 -0.55 1.76
CA GLY A 249 15.59 0.38 0.65
C GLY A 249 16.36 -0.10 -0.57
N PHE A 250 16.08 0.50 -1.73
CA PHE A 250 16.80 0.22 -2.98
C PHE A 250 16.94 -1.27 -3.32
N ALA A 251 15.97 -2.11 -2.92
CA ALA A 251 16.00 -3.53 -3.21
C ALA A 251 15.85 -3.74 -4.72
N ARG A 252 16.94 -4.15 -5.37
CA ARG A 252 17.04 -4.37 -6.82
C ARG A 252 18.14 -5.36 -7.08
N ARG A 253 17.89 -6.37 -7.93
CA ARG A 253 18.89 -7.42 -8.18
C ARG A 253 20.26 -6.82 -8.57
N PRO A 254 21.37 -7.35 -8.02
CA PRO A 254 21.45 -8.42 -7.00
C PRO A 254 21.41 -7.90 -5.54
N ASN A 255 21.20 -6.61 -5.32
CA ASN A 255 21.49 -5.93 -4.06
C ASN A 255 20.23 -5.63 -3.22
N VAL A 256 20.38 -5.76 -1.91
CA VAL A 256 19.43 -5.27 -0.90
C VAL A 256 20.17 -4.36 0.08
N TYR A 257 19.61 -3.20 0.40
CA TYR A 257 20.23 -2.26 1.33
C TYR A 257 19.39 -2.21 2.62
N VAL A 258 19.89 -2.87 3.66
CA VAL A 258 19.18 -3.01 4.94
C VAL A 258 19.62 -1.90 5.89
N TYR A 259 18.69 -1.05 6.32
CA TYR A 259 18.94 0.14 7.15
C TYR A 259 18.71 -0.09 8.65
N SER A 260 17.91 -1.10 8.99
CA SER A 260 17.55 -1.52 10.36
C SER A 260 17.10 -2.98 10.37
N GLY A 261 17.08 -3.62 11.53
CA GLY A 261 16.53 -4.97 11.72
C GLY A 261 17.22 -6.07 10.92
N VAL A 262 18.54 -5.96 10.70
CA VAL A 262 19.34 -6.82 9.80
C VAL A 262 19.14 -8.32 10.05
N ARG A 263 18.95 -8.74 11.31
CA ARG A 263 18.77 -10.15 11.67
C ARG A 263 17.61 -10.86 10.95
N ARG A 264 16.62 -10.14 10.43
CA ARG A 264 15.47 -10.72 9.73
C ARG A 264 15.70 -10.93 8.22
N VAL A 265 16.86 -10.56 7.70
CA VAL A 265 17.26 -10.83 6.31
C VAL A 265 18.40 -11.85 6.34
N ILE A 266 18.19 -13.00 5.68
CA ILE A 266 19.15 -14.13 5.63
C ILE A 266 19.66 -14.42 4.22
#